data_AF-K2RML4-F1
#
_entry.id   AF-K2RML4-F1
#
_cell.length_a   1.000
_cell.length_b   1.000
_cell.length_c   1.000
_cell.angle_alpha   90.00
_cell.angle_beta   90.00
_cell.angle_gamma   90.00
#
_symmetry.space_group_name_H-M   'P 1'
#
loop_
_entity.id
_entity.type
_entity.pdbx_description
1 polymer ?
#
loop_
_entity_poly.entity_id
_entity_poly.type
_entity_poly.pdbx_seq_one_letter_code
_entity_poly.pdbx_strand_id
1 'polypeptide(L)'
;MLSLQFGLWEFPRRFLTIPGLYNYPDIHPLPERTWPSEIARWIYATFGLTNIFTYYNRGYVLPYYNPYDPHLWYLPFEMRSTLVVSLVLLALSRCRTTIRTSLTLAAIILSCLCDRWECMLFLSGALLADIDMTLLPDRGGGTQLALPPSRLRALLPYVLLLSALFLLSAPNLRINHTPGYAWIRAYFVPPTISDPKRFLHGAGAVLLLAALASSPALQRPFVTDFALEAGRRSYALRGRFYDRDP
;
A
#
# COMPACT_ATOMS: atom_id res chain seq x y z
N MET A 1 3.21 -3.58 -25.73
CA MET A 1 3.76 -3.11 -27.02
C MET A 1 3.95 -4.27 -28.00
N LEU A 2 4.93 -5.17 -27.79
CA LEU A 2 5.20 -6.29 -28.71
C LEU A 2 3.98 -7.20 -28.92
N SER A 3 3.30 -7.56 -27.82
CA SER A 3 2.09 -8.37 -27.87
C SER A 3 0.92 -7.71 -28.61
N LEU A 4 0.87 -6.37 -28.68
CA LEU A 4 -0.13 -5.64 -29.49
C LEU A 4 0.19 -5.74 -30.98
N GLN A 5 1.47 -5.59 -31.36
CA GLN A 5 1.94 -5.70 -32.74
C GLN A 5 1.81 -7.13 -33.28
N PHE A 6 1.99 -8.14 -32.43
CA PHE A 6 1.73 -9.54 -32.78
C PHE A 6 0.23 -9.92 -32.80
N GLY A 7 -0.67 -8.99 -32.55
CA GLY A 7 -2.12 -9.24 -32.59
C GLY A 7 -2.62 -10.18 -31.48
N LEU A 8 -1.84 -10.42 -30.42
CA LEU A 8 -2.21 -11.35 -29.34
C LEU A 8 -3.45 -10.89 -28.56
N TRP A 9 -3.81 -9.62 -28.67
CA TRP A 9 -4.95 -9.01 -27.97
C TRP A 9 -6.19 -8.83 -28.85
N GLU A 10 -6.18 -9.25 -30.12
CA GLU A 10 -7.34 -9.11 -31.02
C GLU A 10 -8.52 -9.97 -30.58
N PHE A 11 -8.26 -11.19 -30.12
CA PHE A 11 -9.30 -12.10 -29.63
C PHE A 11 -9.90 -11.63 -28.30
N PRO A 12 -9.10 -11.33 -27.24
CA PRO A 12 -9.61 -10.77 -25.99
C PRO A 12 -10.44 -9.48 -26.17
N ARG A 13 -10.04 -8.60 -27.10
CA ARG A 13 -10.77 -7.33 -27.37
C ARG A 13 -12.24 -7.51 -27.72
N ARG A 14 -12.61 -8.66 -28.30
CA ARG A 14 -14.01 -8.96 -28.64
C ARG A 14 -14.91 -9.10 -27.42
N PHE A 15 -14.35 -9.48 -26.27
CA PHE A 15 -15.09 -9.66 -25.02
C PHE A 15 -15.20 -8.36 -24.22
N LEU A 16 -14.25 -7.44 -24.40
CA LEU A 16 -14.23 -6.15 -23.69
C LEU A 16 -15.41 -5.24 -24.07
N THR A 17 -15.94 -5.38 -25.28
CA THR A 17 -17.06 -4.55 -25.78
C THR A 17 -18.43 -5.14 -25.46
N ILE A 18 -18.50 -6.34 -24.87
CA ILE A 18 -19.77 -7.00 -24.54
C ILE A 18 -20.37 -6.34 -23.29
N PRO A 19 -21.55 -5.69 -23.39
CA PRO A 19 -22.19 -5.06 -22.24
C PRO A 19 -22.51 -6.09 -21.14
N GLY A 20 -22.14 -5.79 -19.91
CA GLY A 20 -22.48 -6.61 -18.74
C GLY A 20 -21.56 -7.80 -18.47
N LEU A 21 -20.57 -8.09 -19.33
CA LEU A 21 -19.60 -9.16 -19.08
C LEU A 21 -18.53 -8.74 -18.05
N TYR A 22 -18.09 -7.48 -18.12
CA TYR A 22 -17.11 -6.91 -17.20
C TYR A 22 -17.65 -5.61 -16.59
N ASN A 23 -17.51 -5.47 -15.27
CA ASN A 23 -17.79 -4.20 -14.58
C ASN A 23 -16.71 -3.14 -14.91
N TYR A 24 -15.48 -3.59 -15.17
CA TYR A 24 -14.35 -2.78 -15.57
C TYR A 24 -13.58 -3.52 -16.67
N PRO A 25 -13.82 -3.22 -17.95
CA PRO A 25 -13.08 -3.85 -19.03
C PRO A 25 -11.62 -3.39 -18.97
N ASP A 26 -10.69 -4.33 -19.06
CA ASP A 26 -9.30 -3.99 -19.36
C ASP A 26 -9.25 -3.23 -20.70
N ILE A 27 -8.36 -2.25 -20.80
CA ILE A 27 -8.19 -1.50 -22.05
C ILE A 27 -6.99 -2.08 -22.78
N HIS A 28 -7.24 -2.64 -23.96
CA HIS A 28 -6.21 -3.01 -24.90
C HIS A 28 -6.23 -1.99 -26.06
N PRO A 29 -5.28 -1.04 -26.11
CA PRO A 29 -5.26 -0.01 -27.14
C PRO A 29 -5.06 -0.66 -28.51
N LEU A 30 -5.63 -0.03 -29.54
CA LEU A 30 -5.38 -0.45 -30.91
C LEU A 30 -3.90 -0.26 -31.24
N PRO A 31 -3.29 -1.17 -32.04
CA PRO A 31 -1.93 -0.99 -32.50
C PRO A 31 -1.83 0.28 -33.36
N GLU A 32 -0.76 1.05 -33.15
CA GLU A 32 -0.48 2.22 -33.99
C GLU A 32 -0.09 1.81 -35.42
N ARG A 33 -0.31 2.73 -36.38
CA ARG A 33 -0.03 2.48 -37.81
C ARG A 33 1.45 2.24 -38.11
N THR A 34 2.35 2.79 -37.30
CA THR A 34 3.79 2.66 -37.50
C THR A 34 4.50 2.19 -36.24
N TRP A 35 5.58 1.44 -36.43
CA TRP A 35 6.44 0.99 -35.34
C TRP A 35 7.03 2.14 -34.49
N PRO A 36 7.54 3.23 -35.10
CA PRO A 36 8.02 4.39 -34.34
C PRO A 36 6.92 5.06 -33.51
N SER A 37 5.69 5.18 -34.03
CA SER A 37 4.58 5.75 -33.25
C SER A 37 4.18 4.87 -32.07
N GLU A 38 4.21 3.55 -32.23
CA GLU A 38 3.94 2.60 -31.12
C GLU A 38 5.01 2.72 -30.02
N ILE A 39 6.29 2.76 -30.41
CA ILE A 39 7.40 2.97 -29.47
C ILE A 39 7.28 4.33 -28.79
N ALA A 40 7.02 5.40 -29.53
CA ALA A 40 6.87 6.75 -28.98
C ALA A 40 5.70 6.82 -27.98
N ARG A 41 4.56 6.19 -28.29
CA ARG A 41 3.41 6.12 -27.37
C ARG A 41 3.76 5.31 -26.11
N TRP A 42 4.49 4.21 -26.25
CA TRP A 42 4.98 3.43 -25.11
C TRP A 42 5.97 4.19 -24.24
N ILE A 43 6.94 4.87 -24.85
CA ILE A 43 7.89 5.76 -24.17
C ILE A 43 7.13 6.85 -23.41
N TYR A 44 6.19 7.54 -24.07
CA TYR A 44 5.39 8.60 -23.44
C TYR A 44 4.59 8.07 -22.24
N ALA A 45 3.91 6.93 -22.38
CA ALA A 45 3.17 6.31 -21.29
C ALA A 45 4.09 5.89 -20.12
N THR A 46 5.30 5.40 -20.44
CA THR A 46 6.29 4.97 -19.45
C THR A 46 6.90 6.16 -18.72
N PHE A 47 7.31 7.21 -19.43
CA PHE A 47 7.76 8.46 -18.82
C PHE A 47 6.65 9.17 -18.05
N GLY A 48 5.38 9.00 -18.45
CA GLY A 48 4.24 9.47 -17.68
C GLY A 48 4.28 8.97 -16.24
N LEU A 49 4.65 7.69 -16.01
CA LEU A 49 4.73 7.09 -14.67
C LEU A 49 5.67 7.85 -13.73
N THR A 50 6.68 8.56 -14.24
CA THR A 50 7.63 9.30 -13.40
C THR A 50 7.08 10.64 -12.90
N ASN A 51 5.99 11.13 -13.48
CA ASN A 51 5.40 12.41 -13.09
C ASN A 51 4.55 12.28 -11.82
N ILE A 52 5.18 12.32 -10.66
CA ILE A 52 4.50 12.15 -9.36
C ILE A 52 3.50 13.26 -8.98
N PHE A 53 3.52 14.40 -9.66
CA PHE A 53 2.74 15.58 -9.28
C PHE A 53 1.37 15.66 -9.97
N THR A 54 1.20 15.01 -11.11
CA THR A 54 -0.03 15.08 -11.90
C THR A 54 -1.14 14.16 -11.39
N TYR A 55 -0.81 13.22 -10.50
CA TYR A 55 -1.77 12.25 -9.97
C TYR A 55 -2.50 12.78 -8.74
N TYR A 56 -3.81 12.93 -8.89
CA TYR A 56 -4.72 13.31 -7.81
C TYR A 56 -5.78 12.23 -7.66
N ASN A 57 -6.22 12.00 -6.42
CA ASN A 57 -7.36 11.14 -6.15
C ASN A 57 -8.62 11.84 -6.69
N ARG A 58 -8.99 11.49 -7.93
CA ARG A 58 -10.21 11.95 -8.60
C ARG A 58 -11.03 10.73 -8.99
N GLY A 59 -11.86 10.27 -8.06
CA GLY A 59 -12.86 9.24 -8.31
C GLY A 59 -12.54 7.85 -7.75
N TYR A 60 -13.47 6.93 -7.98
CA TYR A 60 -13.65 5.68 -7.22
C TYR A 60 -12.81 4.48 -7.70
N VAL A 61 -12.14 4.58 -8.85
CA VAL A 61 -11.77 3.41 -9.66
C VAL A 61 -10.26 3.31 -9.84
N LEU A 62 -9.64 4.20 -10.63
CA LEU A 62 -8.19 4.29 -10.80
C LEU A 62 -7.77 5.76 -11.01
N PRO A 63 -6.97 6.36 -10.11
CA PRO A 63 -6.54 7.76 -10.26
C PRO A 63 -5.63 8.02 -11.47
N TYR A 64 -4.93 6.97 -11.93
CA TYR A 64 -4.11 6.98 -13.13
C TYR A 64 -4.38 5.69 -13.91
N TYR A 65 -4.42 5.79 -15.23
CA TYR A 65 -4.67 4.65 -16.10
C TYR A 65 -3.60 4.61 -17.19
N ASN A 66 -2.73 3.60 -17.15
CA ASN A 66 -1.75 3.38 -18.19
C ASN A 66 -2.40 2.56 -19.33
N PRO A 67 -2.27 2.97 -20.60
CA PRO A 67 -2.90 2.27 -21.71
C PRO A 67 -2.35 0.86 -21.97
N TYR A 68 -1.17 0.52 -21.45
CA TYR A 68 -0.57 -0.81 -21.68
C TYR A 68 -0.87 -1.80 -20.56
N ASP A 69 -0.99 -1.31 -19.33
CA ASP A 69 -1.29 -2.13 -18.17
C ASP A 69 -1.98 -1.26 -17.10
N PRO A 70 -3.29 -1.43 -16.86
CA PRO A 70 -4.01 -0.67 -15.86
C PRO A 70 -3.43 -0.85 -14.47
N HIS A 71 -2.83 -2.01 -14.17
CA HIS A 71 -2.27 -2.30 -12.86
C HIS A 71 -1.10 -1.38 -12.52
N LEU A 72 -0.41 -0.76 -13.48
CA LEU A 72 0.68 0.19 -13.22
C LEU A 72 0.24 1.48 -12.50
N TRP A 73 -1.06 1.65 -12.24
CA TRP A 73 -1.61 2.79 -11.51
C TRP A 73 -1.02 3.00 -10.12
N TYR A 74 -0.59 1.93 -9.43
CA TYR A 74 -0.03 2.05 -8.08
C TYR A 74 1.42 2.57 -8.09
N LEU A 75 2.17 2.36 -9.17
CA LEU A 75 3.61 2.63 -9.21
C LEU A 75 3.96 4.11 -8.93
N PRO A 76 3.27 5.11 -9.54
CA PRO A 76 3.56 6.51 -9.22
C PRO A 76 3.19 6.88 -7.78
N PHE A 77 2.17 6.23 -7.19
CA PHE A 77 1.79 6.43 -5.80
C PHE A 77 2.88 5.92 -4.86
N GLU A 78 3.36 4.71 -5.08
CA GLU A 78 4.47 4.13 -4.32
C GLU A 78 5.73 4.99 -4.41
N MET A 79 6.07 5.47 -5.61
CA MET A 79 7.22 6.35 -5.81
C MET A 79 7.08 7.65 -5.03
N ARG A 80 5.94 8.33 -5.13
CA ARG A 80 5.68 9.57 -4.39
C ARG A 80 5.69 9.35 -2.88
N SER A 81 5.00 8.33 -2.39
CA SER A 81 4.91 8.05 -0.96
C SER A 81 6.27 7.66 -0.37
N THR A 82 7.10 6.93 -1.12
CA THR A 82 8.48 6.63 -0.72
C THR A 82 9.33 7.90 -0.64
N LEU A 83 9.23 8.81 -1.63
CA LEU A 83 9.92 10.11 -1.57
C LEU A 83 9.48 10.94 -0.37
N VAL A 84 8.17 10.98 -0.07
CA VAL A 84 7.63 11.67 1.10
C VAL A 84 8.19 11.07 2.40
N VAL A 85 8.21 9.75 2.54
CA VAL A 85 8.81 9.09 3.72
C VAL A 85 10.29 9.44 3.84
N SER A 86 11.06 9.31 2.76
CA SER A 86 12.49 9.64 2.77
C SER A 86 12.76 11.09 3.16
N LEU A 87 11.96 12.04 2.64
CA LEU A 87 12.05 13.45 2.98
C LEU A 87 11.72 13.70 4.46
N VAL A 88 10.65 13.10 4.98
CA VAL A 88 10.28 13.23 6.39
C VAL A 88 11.35 12.63 7.30
N LEU A 89 11.87 11.45 6.99
CA LEU A 89 12.95 10.82 7.76
C LEU A 89 14.24 11.64 7.72
N LEU A 90 14.61 12.20 6.56
CA LEU A 90 15.78 13.05 6.41
C LEU A 90 15.63 14.36 7.21
N ALA A 91 14.48 15.03 7.08
CA ALA A 91 14.17 16.28 7.77
C ALA A 91 14.15 16.11 9.30
N LEU A 92 13.68 14.96 9.78
CA LEU A 92 13.57 14.65 11.21
C LEU A 92 14.76 13.85 11.76
N SER A 93 15.79 13.60 10.95
CA SER A 93 16.92 12.72 11.29
C SER A 93 17.72 13.18 12.52
N ARG A 94 17.73 14.49 12.81
CA ARG A 94 18.41 15.09 13.96
C ARG A 94 17.47 15.52 15.09
N CYS A 95 16.17 15.27 14.95
CA CYS A 95 15.19 15.58 15.98
C CYS A 95 15.22 14.55 17.11
N ARG A 96 14.90 14.99 18.33
CA ARG A 96 14.65 14.07 19.46
C ARG A 96 13.46 13.16 19.13
N THR A 97 13.49 11.92 19.62
CA THR A 97 12.45 10.91 19.35
C THR A 97 11.02 11.43 19.52
N THR A 98 10.70 12.06 20.65
CA THR A 98 9.35 12.59 20.90
C THR A 98 8.91 13.60 19.84
N ILE A 99 9.81 14.50 19.43
CA ILE A 99 9.55 15.52 18.41
C ILE A 99 9.40 14.85 17.04
N ARG A 100 10.32 13.93 16.70
CA ARG A 100 10.27 13.15 15.45
C ARG A 100 8.93 12.43 15.33
N THR A 101 8.56 11.60 16.31
CA THR A 101 7.30 10.85 16.32
C THR A 101 6.08 11.78 16.22
N SER A 102 6.09 12.92 16.93
CA SER A 102 5.00 13.90 16.89
C SER A 102 4.87 14.58 15.52
N LEU A 103 5.98 14.97 14.90
CA LEU A 103 5.99 15.59 13.57
C LEU A 103 5.65 14.58 12.47
N THR A 104 6.08 13.32 12.60
CA THR A 104 5.64 12.24 11.71
C THR A 104 4.13 12.03 11.81
N LEU A 105 3.56 12.01 13.02
CA LEU A 105 2.11 11.92 13.22
C LEU A 105 1.38 13.12 12.61
N ALA A 106 1.91 14.34 12.78
CA ALA A 106 1.37 15.53 12.14
C ALA A 106 1.40 15.43 10.61
N ALA A 107 2.47 14.87 10.02
CA ALA A 107 2.57 14.64 8.57
C ALA A 107 1.57 13.59 8.07
N ILE A 108 1.26 12.55 8.86
CA ILE A 108 0.20 11.57 8.57
C ILE A 108 -1.16 12.27 8.55
N ILE A 109 -1.47 13.08 9.56
CA ILE A 109 -2.73 13.83 9.65
C ILE A 109 -2.85 14.81 8.47
N LEU A 110 -1.79 15.56 8.16
CA LEU A 110 -1.77 16.47 7.01
C LEU A 110 -2.01 15.71 5.69
N SER A 111 -1.36 14.56 5.51
CA SER A 111 -1.57 13.72 4.33
C SER A 111 -3.03 13.28 4.21
N CYS A 112 -3.68 12.92 5.32
CA CYS A 112 -5.09 12.58 5.35
C CYS A 112 -6.01 13.76 4.98
N LEU A 113 -5.72 14.96 5.51
CA LEU A 113 -6.47 16.17 5.19
C LEU A 113 -6.32 16.59 3.72
N CYS A 114 -5.17 16.32 3.10
CA CYS A 114 -4.90 16.57 1.69
C CYS A 114 -5.41 15.46 0.74
N ASP A 115 -6.23 14.52 1.22
CA ASP A 115 -6.70 13.36 0.46
C ASP A 115 -5.56 12.51 -0.11
N ARG A 116 -4.45 12.39 0.64
CA ARG A 116 -3.26 11.60 0.28
C ARG A 116 -3.17 10.34 1.16
N TRP A 117 -4.14 9.44 0.99
CA TRP A 117 -4.23 8.19 1.76
C TRP A 117 -2.99 7.30 1.60
N GLU A 118 -2.34 7.32 0.43
CA GLU A 118 -1.10 6.59 0.16
C GLU A 118 0.08 7.08 1.02
N CYS A 119 0.26 8.41 1.13
CA CYS A 119 1.32 9.00 1.94
C CYS A 119 1.05 8.75 3.42
N MET A 120 -0.21 8.86 3.84
CA MET A 120 -0.65 8.52 5.19
C MET A 120 -0.25 7.08 5.56
N LEU A 121 -0.45 6.11 4.67
CA LEU A 121 -0.11 4.71 4.92
C LEU A 121 1.39 4.45 5.03
N PHE A 122 2.16 4.97 4.08
CA PHE A 122 3.61 4.82 4.07
C PHE A 122 4.26 5.48 5.31
N LEU A 123 3.82 6.69 5.66
CA LEU A 123 4.26 7.37 6.88
C LEU A 123 3.81 6.62 8.15
N SER A 124 2.63 6.00 8.15
CA SER A 124 2.18 5.16 9.27
C SER A 124 3.08 3.94 9.46
N GLY A 125 3.52 3.31 8.37
CA GLY A 125 4.52 2.24 8.43
C GLY A 125 5.86 2.70 9.02
N ALA A 126 6.34 3.86 8.59
CA ALA A 126 7.55 4.48 9.15
C ALA A 126 7.39 4.82 10.65
N LEU A 127 6.22 5.34 11.05
CA LEU A 127 5.90 5.63 12.45
C LEU A 127 5.85 4.35 13.30
N LEU A 128 5.23 3.27 12.79
CA LEU A 128 5.20 1.98 13.48
C LEU A 128 6.61 1.42 13.68
N ALA A 129 7.49 1.53 12.69
CA ALA A 129 8.88 1.12 12.81
C ALA A 129 9.64 1.96 13.85
N ASP A 130 9.43 3.28 13.87
CA ASP A 130 10.02 4.18 14.88
C ASP A 130 9.55 3.82 16.30
N ILE A 131 8.27 3.48 16.45
CA ILE A 131 7.67 3.04 17.71
C ILE A 131 8.24 1.67 18.14
N ASP A 132 8.37 0.70 17.23
CA ASP A 132 8.93 -0.62 17.54
C ASP A 132 10.39 -0.51 18.02
N MET A 133 11.21 0.29 17.33
CA MET A 133 12.62 0.52 17.70
C MET A 133 12.77 1.23 19.06
N THR A 134 11.83 2.08 19.43
CA THR A 134 11.89 2.84 20.69
C THR A 134 11.31 2.08 21.88
N LEU A 135 10.30 1.24 21.66
CA LEU A 135 9.68 0.42 22.70
C LEU A 135 10.41 -0.91 22.94
N LEU A 136 11.11 -1.46 21.94
CA LEU A 136 11.79 -2.75 22.04
C LEU A 136 13.29 -2.68 21.69
N PRO A 137 14.12 -1.92 22.43
CA PRO A 137 15.57 -1.84 22.17
C PRO A 137 16.30 -3.20 22.24
N ASP A 138 15.79 -4.14 23.05
CA ASP A 138 16.51 -5.34 23.53
C ASP A 138 16.13 -6.66 22.84
N ARG A 139 15.58 -6.65 21.62
CA ARG A 139 15.36 -7.90 20.85
C ARG A 139 16.67 -8.60 20.42
N GLY A 140 17.83 -7.98 20.64
CA GLY A 140 19.15 -8.59 20.47
C GLY A 140 19.90 -8.76 21.79
N GLY A 141 19.80 -9.93 22.42
CA GLY A 141 20.88 -10.44 23.29
C GLY A 141 20.74 -10.42 24.81
N GLY A 142 19.57 -10.16 25.40
CA GLY A 142 19.40 -10.22 26.85
C GLY A 142 18.17 -11.01 27.27
N THR A 143 18.36 -12.10 28.00
CA THR A 143 17.29 -12.84 28.69
C THR A 143 16.73 -11.98 29.81
N GLN A 144 15.89 -10.99 29.49
CA GLN A 144 15.13 -10.29 30.50
C GLN A 144 13.98 -11.20 30.96
N LEU A 145 13.92 -11.46 32.26
CA LEU A 145 12.80 -12.10 32.94
C LEU A 145 11.57 -11.20 32.79
N ALA A 146 10.90 -11.31 31.64
CA ALA A 146 9.69 -10.56 31.35
C ALA A 146 8.58 -11.05 32.28
N LEU A 147 8.09 -10.16 33.14
CA LEU A 147 6.86 -10.40 33.91
C LEU A 147 5.74 -10.80 32.94
N PRO A 148 4.90 -11.78 33.29
CA PRO A 148 3.81 -12.20 32.42
C PRO A 148 2.93 -10.98 32.10
N PRO A 149 2.64 -10.72 30.81
CA PRO A 149 1.82 -9.58 30.43
C PRO A 149 0.46 -9.70 31.11
N SER A 150 -0.08 -8.58 31.58
CA SER A 150 -1.45 -8.54 32.07
C SER A 150 -2.40 -9.10 31.00
N ARG A 151 -3.49 -9.75 31.43
CA ARG A 151 -4.48 -10.35 30.50
C ARG A 151 -4.92 -9.37 29.40
N LEU A 152 -5.06 -8.09 29.74
CA LEU A 152 -5.38 -7.02 28.80
C LEU A 152 -4.30 -6.83 27.71
N ARG A 153 -3.02 -6.84 28.09
CA ARG A 153 -1.90 -6.76 27.12
C ARG A 153 -1.79 -8.01 26.26
N ALA A 154 -2.13 -9.18 26.80
CA ALA A 154 -2.15 -10.43 26.04
C ALA A 154 -3.29 -10.49 25.00
N LEU A 155 -4.43 -9.83 25.26
CA LEU A 155 -5.57 -9.80 24.35
C LEU A 155 -5.47 -8.71 23.27
N LEU A 156 -4.75 -7.62 23.53
CA LEU A 156 -4.59 -6.50 22.61
C LEU A 156 -4.26 -6.90 21.15
N PRO A 157 -3.26 -7.76 20.85
CA PRO A 157 -2.94 -8.11 19.46
C PRO A 157 -4.11 -8.79 18.74
N TYR A 158 -4.94 -9.57 19.45
CA TYR A 158 -6.11 -10.23 18.86
C TYR A 158 -7.26 -9.24 18.62
N VAL A 159 -7.45 -8.27 19.53
CA VAL A 159 -8.42 -7.18 19.32
C VAL A 159 -8.03 -6.34 18.11
N LEU A 160 -6.75 -5.97 17.99
CA LEU A 160 -6.21 -5.26 16.83
C LEU A 160 -6.38 -6.09 15.54
N LEU A 161 -6.09 -7.39 15.58
CA LEU A 161 -6.27 -8.29 14.43
C LEU A 161 -7.73 -8.37 13.98
N LEU A 162 -8.67 -8.59 14.90
CA LEU A 162 -10.09 -8.66 14.55
C LEU A 162 -10.61 -7.34 13.97
N SER A 163 -10.18 -6.22 14.56
CA SER A 163 -10.49 -4.88 14.06
C SER A 163 -9.91 -4.65 12.66
N ALA A 164 -8.66 -5.09 12.45
CA ALA A 164 -7.98 -5.00 11.17
C ALA A 164 -8.69 -5.83 10.08
N LEU A 165 -8.99 -7.11 10.36
CA LEU A 165 -9.69 -8.00 9.44
C LEU A 165 -11.07 -7.45 9.07
N PHE A 166 -11.79 -6.90 10.06
CA PHE A 166 -13.07 -6.27 9.82
C PHE A 166 -12.95 -5.04 8.91
N LEU A 167 -11.99 -4.14 9.15
CA LEU A 167 -11.78 -2.97 8.28
C LEU A 167 -11.27 -3.35 6.88
N LEU A 168 -10.39 -4.35 6.77
CA LEU A 168 -9.90 -4.87 5.49
C LEU A 168 -11.00 -5.56 4.67
N SER A 169 -12.04 -6.04 5.32
CA SER A 169 -13.22 -6.62 4.68
C SER A 169 -14.22 -5.56 4.15
N ALA A 170 -13.87 -4.26 4.22
CA ALA A 170 -14.72 -3.20 3.70
C ALA A 170 -15.04 -3.41 2.21
N PRO A 171 -16.32 -3.28 1.80
CA PRO A 171 -16.74 -3.61 0.45
C PRO A 171 -16.18 -2.62 -0.57
N ASN A 172 -15.79 -3.13 -1.74
CA ASN A 172 -15.20 -2.30 -2.80
C ASN A 172 -16.19 -1.32 -3.45
N LEU A 173 -17.48 -1.68 -3.45
CA LEU A 173 -18.58 -0.92 -4.04
C LEU A 173 -19.70 -0.77 -3.01
N ARG A 174 -20.47 0.31 -3.15
CA ARG A 174 -21.70 0.54 -2.36
C ARG A 174 -21.49 0.49 -0.83
N ILE A 175 -20.34 0.94 -0.31
CA ILE A 175 -20.08 1.09 1.14
C ILE A 175 -21.25 1.74 1.88
N ASN A 176 -21.91 2.73 1.27
CA ASN A 176 -23.05 3.44 1.83
C ASN A 176 -24.28 2.56 2.10
N HIS A 177 -24.40 1.41 1.44
CA HIS A 177 -25.53 0.51 1.56
C HIS A 177 -25.21 -0.74 2.39
N THR A 178 -23.96 -0.91 2.81
CA THR A 178 -23.55 -2.07 3.59
C THR A 178 -23.69 -1.76 5.08
N PRO A 179 -24.54 -2.51 5.82
CA PRO A 179 -24.70 -2.32 7.26
C PRO A 179 -23.36 -2.37 8.00
N GLY A 180 -23.21 -1.55 9.03
CA GLY A 180 -21.93 -1.36 9.73
C GLY A 180 -20.98 -0.41 8.99
N TYR A 181 -20.55 -0.74 7.77
CA TYR A 181 -19.60 0.10 7.03
C TYR A 181 -20.16 1.47 6.63
N ALA A 182 -21.47 1.57 6.37
CA ALA A 182 -22.13 2.86 6.13
C ALA A 182 -21.97 3.81 7.33
N TRP A 183 -22.12 3.28 8.55
CA TRP A 183 -21.93 4.02 9.79
C TRP A 183 -20.45 4.39 10.00
N ILE A 184 -19.54 3.42 9.84
CA ILE A 184 -18.10 3.68 10.01
C ILE A 184 -17.63 4.74 9.03
N ARG A 185 -18.05 4.65 7.76
CA ARG A 185 -17.76 5.69 6.77
C ARG A 185 -18.25 7.05 7.23
N ALA A 186 -19.49 7.15 7.73
CA ALA A 186 -20.08 8.44 8.08
C ALA A 186 -19.37 9.15 9.23
N TYR A 187 -18.77 8.41 10.18
CA TYR A 187 -18.18 8.98 11.39
C TYR A 187 -16.65 8.91 11.47
N PHE A 188 -16.01 7.91 10.87
CA PHE A 188 -14.56 7.70 10.98
C PHE A 188 -13.77 8.12 9.75
N VAL A 189 -14.40 8.18 8.57
CA VAL A 189 -13.71 8.61 7.34
C VAL A 189 -13.81 10.12 7.25
N PRO A 190 -12.69 10.86 7.23
CA PRO A 190 -12.72 12.30 7.07
C PRO A 190 -13.40 12.71 5.76
N PRO A 191 -14.18 13.80 5.74
CA PRO A 191 -14.90 14.25 4.54
C PRO A 191 -13.95 14.70 3.41
N THR A 192 -12.67 14.94 3.72
CA THR A 192 -11.62 15.23 2.74
C THR A 192 -11.25 14.02 1.89
N ILE A 193 -11.50 12.80 2.38
CA ILE A 193 -11.15 11.57 1.67
C ILE A 193 -12.16 11.29 0.55
N SER A 194 -11.68 11.28 -0.69
CA SER A 194 -12.53 11.03 -1.87
C SER A 194 -12.92 9.56 -2.03
N ASP A 195 -12.05 8.63 -1.58
CA ASP A 195 -12.27 7.19 -1.65
C ASP A 195 -12.29 6.55 -0.24
N PRO A 196 -13.47 6.42 0.38
CA PRO A 196 -13.61 5.88 1.73
C PRO A 196 -13.05 4.47 1.91
N LYS A 197 -13.09 3.63 0.87
CA LYS A 197 -12.60 2.25 0.98
C LYS A 197 -11.11 2.22 1.26
N ARG A 198 -10.34 3.12 0.62
CA ARG A 198 -8.88 3.20 0.76
C ARG A 198 -8.48 3.63 2.14
N PHE A 199 -9.25 4.55 2.75
CA PHE A 199 -9.03 4.93 4.13
C PHE A 199 -9.30 3.77 5.10
N LEU A 200 -10.42 3.06 4.94
CA LEU A 200 -10.77 1.93 5.81
C LEU A 200 -9.79 0.76 5.65
N HIS A 201 -9.47 0.36 4.42
CA HIS A 201 -8.45 -0.66 4.14
C HIS A 201 -7.09 -0.23 4.68
N GLY A 202 -6.74 1.05 4.53
CA GLY A 202 -5.51 1.61 5.05
C GLY A 202 -5.42 1.54 6.56
N ALA A 203 -6.45 2.00 7.28
CA ALA A 203 -6.54 1.89 8.73
C ALA A 203 -6.46 0.42 9.17
N GLY A 204 -7.16 -0.48 8.48
CA GLY A 204 -7.08 -1.92 8.70
C GLY A 204 -5.67 -2.48 8.52
N ALA A 205 -4.94 -2.05 7.49
CA ALA A 205 -3.56 -2.48 7.25
C ALA A 205 -2.60 -2.00 8.36
N VAL A 206 -2.75 -0.76 8.84
CA VAL A 206 -1.96 -0.23 9.97
C VAL A 206 -2.22 -1.04 11.25
N LEU A 207 -3.49 -1.33 11.55
CA LEU A 207 -3.86 -2.17 12.69
C LEU A 207 -3.35 -3.60 12.56
N LEU A 208 -3.37 -4.17 11.36
CA LEU A 208 -2.84 -5.51 11.09
C LEU A 208 -1.33 -5.56 11.39
N LEU A 209 -0.57 -4.59 10.88
CA LEU A 209 0.86 -4.50 11.14
C LEU A 209 1.16 -4.31 12.63
N ALA A 210 0.39 -3.46 13.32
CA ALA A 210 0.52 -3.28 14.77
C ALA A 210 0.22 -4.59 15.54
N ALA A 211 -0.81 -5.34 15.13
CA ALA A 211 -1.14 -6.64 15.71
C ALA A 211 -0.02 -7.66 15.53
N LEU A 212 0.53 -7.75 14.33
CA LEU A 212 1.65 -8.63 14.00
C LEU A 212 2.92 -8.24 14.77
N ALA A 213 3.27 -6.96 14.83
CA ALA A 213 4.45 -6.48 15.56
C ALA A 213 4.38 -6.80 17.07
N SER A 214 3.16 -6.79 17.61
CA SER A 214 2.89 -7.00 19.05
C SER A 214 2.85 -8.46 19.50
N SER A 215 2.80 -9.44 18.58
CA SER A 215 2.63 -10.87 18.94
C SER A 215 3.42 -11.82 18.04
N PRO A 216 4.45 -12.50 18.57
CA PRO A 216 5.19 -13.54 17.83
C PRO A 216 4.28 -14.69 17.37
N ALA A 217 3.24 -15.01 18.14
CA ALA A 217 2.28 -16.06 17.78
C ALA A 217 1.52 -15.73 16.49
N LEU A 218 1.16 -14.46 16.28
CA LEU A 218 0.50 -14.00 15.06
C LEU A 218 1.47 -13.91 13.87
N GLN A 219 2.78 -13.74 14.12
CA GLN A 219 3.80 -13.72 13.07
C GLN A 219 4.14 -15.11 12.51
N ARG A 220 3.95 -16.18 13.30
CA ARG A 220 4.32 -17.58 12.94
C ARG A 220 4.03 -18.00 11.50
N PRO A 221 2.82 -17.78 10.93
CA PRO A 221 2.56 -18.20 9.54
C PRO A 221 3.41 -17.46 8.50
N PHE A 222 3.88 -16.24 8.80
CA PHE A 222 4.65 -15.39 7.89
C PHE A 222 6.16 -15.60 7.97
N VAL A 223 6.65 -16.29 9.01
CA VAL A 223 8.09 -16.56 9.23
C VAL A 223 8.45 -18.03 8.99
N THR A 224 7.62 -18.77 8.25
CA THR A 224 7.96 -20.13 7.81
C THR A 224 8.99 -20.09 6.68
N ASP A 225 9.80 -21.15 6.54
CA ASP A 225 10.79 -21.24 5.45
C ASP A 225 10.16 -21.06 4.08
N PHE A 226 8.96 -21.62 3.88
CA PHE A 226 8.20 -21.44 2.65
C PHE A 226 7.84 -19.96 2.40
N ALA A 227 7.29 -19.27 3.41
CA ALA A 227 6.92 -17.86 3.29
C ALA A 227 8.14 -16.96 3.08
N LEU A 228 9.25 -17.24 3.77
CA LEU A 228 10.51 -16.51 3.64
C LEU A 228 11.15 -16.73 2.27
N GLU A 229 11.15 -17.96 1.76
CA GLU A 229 11.70 -18.27 0.43
C GLU A 229 10.83 -17.69 -0.69
N ALA A 230 9.50 -17.75 -0.55
CA ALA A 230 8.59 -17.07 -1.46
C ALA A 230 8.86 -15.56 -1.48
N GLY A 231 9.00 -14.93 -0.30
CA GLY A 231 9.37 -13.52 -0.17
C GLY A 231 10.73 -13.21 -0.81
N ARG A 232 11.76 -14.00 -0.51
CA ARG A 232 13.11 -13.85 -1.10
C ARG A 232 13.04 -13.90 -2.62
N ARG A 233 12.28 -14.83 -3.21
CA ARG A 233 12.11 -14.93 -4.67
C ARG A 233 11.37 -13.73 -5.25
N SER A 234 10.35 -13.21 -4.57
CA SER A 234 9.65 -11.99 -4.98
C SER A 234 10.56 -10.76 -5.02
N TYR A 235 11.51 -10.64 -4.07
CA TYR A 235 12.48 -9.55 -4.02
C TYR A 235 13.77 -9.81 -4.82
N ALA A 236 14.12 -11.06 -5.14
CA ALA A 236 15.36 -11.45 -5.83
C ALA A 236 15.46 -10.99 -7.29
N LEU A 237 14.39 -10.42 -7.87
CA LEU A 237 14.49 -9.62 -9.09
C LEU A 237 15.27 -8.31 -8.89
N ARG A 238 15.63 -7.97 -7.64
CA ARG A 238 16.48 -6.84 -7.25
C ARG A 238 17.82 -7.33 -6.66
N GLY A 239 18.63 -7.98 -7.49
CA GLY A 239 20.08 -8.13 -7.28
C GLY A 239 20.54 -9.12 -6.20
N ARG A 240 20.99 -10.31 -6.62
CA ARG A 240 21.93 -11.14 -5.86
C ARG A 240 23.26 -10.39 -5.70
N PHE A 241 23.45 -9.69 -4.58
CA PHE A 241 24.77 -9.11 -4.23
C PHE A 241 25.17 -9.33 -2.76
N TYR A 242 24.43 -10.14 -2.00
CA TYR A 242 24.71 -10.39 -0.58
C TYR A 242 25.04 -11.84 -0.23
N ASP A 243 25.54 -12.62 -1.19
CA ASP A 243 26.22 -13.90 -0.90
C ASP A 243 27.69 -13.78 -1.26
N ARG A 244 28.42 -13.00 -0.45
CA ARG A 244 29.85 -13.19 -0.20
C ARG A 244 30.10 -12.88 1.26
N ASP A 245 29.82 -13.88 2.08
CA ASP A 245 30.48 -14.04 3.38
C ASP A 245 31.85 -14.73 3.17
N PRO A 246 32.75 -14.63 4.16
CA PRO A 246 34.06 -13.97 4.05
C PRO A 246 35.20 -14.77 3.43
#